data_AF-A0A1V9EN28-F1
#
_entry.id   AF-A0A1V9EN28-F1
#
_cell.length_a   1.000
_cell.length_b   1.000
_cell.length_c   1.000
_cell.angle_alpha   90.00
_cell.angle_beta   90.00
_cell.angle_gamma   90.00
#
_symmetry.space_group_name_H-M   'P 1'
#
loop_
_entity.id
_entity.type
_entity.pdbx_description
1 polymer ?
#
loop_
_entity_poly.entity_id
_entity_poly.type
_entity_poly.pdbx_seq_one_letter_code
_entity_poly.pdbx_strand_id
1 'polypeptide(L)'
;MKKLLIIFGVFVIGSSLVSCNKKLKDDIDDLKSQVTDLKNQNDSLKTATDTLKSYHDALQQQLKGVINSLGSDEPITAVTTFTDNSGATRTVTGVYKFKSTGYQTQMAIKNSDGSYDIYIQRLSDVLGEEYAWVEFTYNPATKAITNYDGGQQWSDLDPYGDEAYYNSSYGGAGLTFNVTVDSFNTTTGDISMKFAASTTAAYTGGNIPNAGKPTSTNFTFTGKLTIFNIN
;
A
#
# COMPACT_ATOMS: atom_id res chain seq x y z
N MET A 1 24.22 -32.18 -37.58
CA MET A 1 24.65 -33.57 -37.85
C MET A 1 25.21 -33.65 -39.26
N LYS A 2 26.55 -33.64 -39.42
CA LYS A 2 27.23 -33.99 -40.68
C LYS A 2 28.26 -35.07 -40.35
N LYS A 3 28.10 -36.25 -40.96
CA LYS A 3 28.92 -37.45 -40.73
C LYS A 3 30.29 -37.28 -41.41
N LEU A 4 31.38 -37.55 -40.71
CA LEU A 4 32.73 -37.61 -41.29
C LEU A 4 33.16 -39.08 -41.35
N LEU A 5 33.28 -39.62 -42.57
CA LEU A 5 33.89 -40.92 -42.84
C LEU A 5 35.42 -40.76 -42.85
N ILE A 6 36.13 -41.66 -42.16
CA ILE A 6 37.59 -41.77 -42.21
C ILE A 6 37.93 -43.08 -42.91
N ILE A 7 38.60 -42.99 -44.06
CA ILE A 7 39.21 -44.12 -44.77
C ILE A 7 40.73 -43.95 -44.65
N PHE A 8 41.40 -44.93 -44.05
CA PHE A 8 42.87 -45.00 -43.99
C PHE A 8 43.39 -45.78 -45.19
N GLY A 9 43.97 -45.07 -46.15
CA GLY A 9 44.84 -45.62 -47.18
C GLY A 9 46.23 -45.02 -47.04
N VAL A 10 47.21 -45.84 -46.66
CA VAL A 10 48.62 -45.45 -46.57
C VAL A 10 49.21 -45.43 -47.98
N PHE A 11 49.73 -44.31 -48.49
CA PHE A 11 50.78 -44.31 -49.52
C PHE A 11 51.54 -42.97 -49.63
N VAL A 12 52.88 -43.06 -49.59
CA VAL A 12 53.97 -42.14 -50.00
C VAL A 12 53.88 -40.68 -49.54
N ILE A 13 54.48 -40.33 -48.39
CA ILE A 13 54.55 -38.92 -47.99
C ILE A 13 55.70 -38.61 -47.00
N GLY A 14 56.88 -38.22 -47.49
CA GLY A 14 57.94 -37.62 -46.63
C GLY A 14 57.75 -36.13 -46.34
N SER A 15 56.99 -35.41 -47.19
CA SER A 15 56.87 -33.95 -47.16
C SER A 15 55.45 -33.43 -46.93
N SER A 16 54.39 -34.16 -47.30
CA SER A 16 52.99 -33.78 -47.01
C SER A 16 52.49 -34.22 -45.62
N LEU A 17 53.19 -35.13 -44.91
CA LEU A 17 52.89 -35.51 -43.53
C LEU A 17 53.34 -34.38 -42.59
N VAL A 18 54.42 -33.69 -42.94
CA VAL A 18 54.93 -32.52 -42.22
C VAL A 18 53.96 -31.34 -42.36
N SER A 19 53.42 -31.07 -43.56
CA SER A 19 52.46 -29.97 -43.74
C SER A 19 51.09 -30.28 -43.13
N CYS A 20 50.62 -31.54 -43.19
CA CYS A 20 49.42 -31.98 -42.48
C CYS A 20 49.56 -31.88 -40.96
N ASN A 21 50.71 -32.27 -40.40
CA ASN A 21 50.99 -32.12 -38.96
C ASN A 21 51.05 -30.65 -38.53
N LYS A 22 51.65 -29.78 -39.36
CA LYS A 22 51.66 -28.34 -39.09
C LYS A 22 50.24 -27.77 -39.10
N LYS A 23 49.43 -28.09 -40.10
CA LYS A 23 48.04 -27.62 -40.20
C LYS A 23 47.19 -28.12 -39.03
N LEU A 24 47.32 -29.39 -38.65
CA LEU A 24 46.61 -29.93 -37.50
C LEU A 24 47.00 -29.24 -36.19
N LYS A 25 48.29 -28.91 -36.02
CA LYS A 25 48.77 -28.15 -34.86
C LYS A 25 48.16 -26.75 -34.82
N ASP A 26 48.18 -26.06 -35.96
CA ASP A 26 47.61 -24.71 -36.09
C ASP A 26 46.08 -24.73 -35.80
N ASP A 27 45.34 -25.73 -36.32
CA ASP A 27 43.91 -25.94 -36.03
C ASP A 27 43.63 -26.24 -34.54
N ILE A 28 44.50 -27.03 -33.89
CA ILE A 28 44.39 -27.32 -32.45
C ILE A 28 44.60 -26.06 -31.60
N ASP A 29 45.57 -25.24 -31.97
CA ASP A 29 45.88 -24.02 -31.22
C ASP A 29 44.79 -22.95 -31.42
N ASP A 30 44.21 -22.85 -32.62
CA ASP A 30 43.02 -22.02 -32.89
C ASP A 30 41.81 -22.49 -32.06
N LEU A 31 41.53 -23.79 -32.04
CA LEU A 31 40.43 -24.34 -31.23
C LEU A 31 40.61 -24.06 -29.73
N LYS A 32 41.84 -24.14 -29.20
CA LYS A 32 42.11 -23.76 -27.80
C LYS A 32 41.82 -22.29 -27.53
N SER A 33 42.15 -21.41 -28.49
CA SER A 33 41.85 -19.98 -28.38
C SER A 33 40.34 -19.76 -28.32
N GLN A 34 39.59 -20.33 -29.26
CA GLN A 34 38.13 -20.22 -29.30
C GLN A 34 37.47 -20.75 -28.02
N VAL A 35 37.95 -21.87 -27.47
CA VAL A 35 37.45 -22.42 -26.19
C VAL A 35 37.72 -21.47 -25.02
N THR A 36 38.89 -20.82 -25.01
CA THR A 36 39.24 -19.82 -23.99
C THR A 36 38.34 -18.60 -24.08
N ASP A 37 38.09 -18.09 -25.29
CA ASP A 37 37.21 -16.95 -25.52
C ASP A 37 35.77 -17.26 -25.12
N LEU A 38 35.25 -18.44 -25.49
CA LEU A 38 33.92 -18.88 -25.08
C LEU A 38 33.80 -19.00 -23.56
N LYS A 39 34.86 -19.48 -22.89
CA LYS A 39 34.89 -19.54 -21.42
C LYS A 39 34.81 -18.14 -20.81
N ASN A 40 35.59 -17.20 -21.30
CA ASN A 40 35.59 -15.81 -20.83
C ASN A 40 34.23 -15.12 -21.08
N GLN A 41 33.61 -15.38 -22.23
CA GLN A 41 32.26 -14.89 -22.54
C GLN A 41 31.22 -15.50 -21.59
N ASN A 42 31.31 -16.79 -21.29
CA ASN A 42 30.41 -17.46 -20.37
C ASN A 42 30.55 -16.94 -18.92
N ASP A 43 31.78 -16.67 -18.47
CA ASP A 43 32.04 -16.07 -17.16
C ASP A 43 31.51 -14.62 -17.08
N SER A 44 31.64 -13.87 -18.18
CA SER A 44 31.07 -12.52 -18.30
C SER A 44 29.53 -12.54 -18.26
N LEU A 45 28.90 -13.47 -18.99
CA LEU A 45 27.45 -13.67 -18.99
C LEU A 45 26.92 -14.08 -17.62
N LYS A 46 27.65 -14.94 -16.90
CA LYS A 46 27.32 -15.32 -15.53
C LYS A 46 27.32 -14.10 -14.61
N THR A 47 28.37 -13.28 -14.68
CA THR A 47 28.48 -12.04 -13.89
C THR A 47 27.35 -11.05 -14.19
N ALA A 48 26.99 -10.88 -15.47
CA ALA A 48 25.86 -10.05 -15.87
C ALA A 48 24.53 -10.58 -15.32
N THR A 49 24.34 -11.90 -15.33
CA THR A 49 23.14 -12.56 -14.77
C THR A 49 23.03 -12.34 -13.27
N ASP A 50 24.12 -12.51 -12.53
CA ASP A 50 24.15 -12.28 -11.07
C ASP A 50 23.85 -10.82 -10.74
N THR A 51 24.36 -9.87 -11.54
CA THR A 51 24.09 -8.44 -11.40
C THR A 51 22.61 -8.11 -11.63
N LEU A 52 22.01 -8.65 -12.70
CA LEU A 52 20.59 -8.46 -13.01
C LEU A 52 19.69 -9.01 -11.89
N LYS A 53 20.06 -10.15 -11.30
CA LYS A 53 19.34 -10.73 -10.17
C LYS A 53 19.37 -9.79 -8.96
N SER A 54 20.53 -9.22 -8.65
CA SER A 54 20.67 -8.24 -7.57
C SER A 54 19.79 -7.00 -7.78
N TYR A 55 19.74 -6.45 -9.00
CA TYR A 55 18.86 -5.33 -9.32
C TYR A 55 17.38 -5.68 -9.21
N HIS A 56 16.99 -6.88 -9.64
CA HIS A 56 15.62 -7.36 -9.47
C HIS A 56 15.22 -7.43 -7.99
N ASP A 57 16.07 -8.01 -7.15
CA ASP A 57 15.82 -8.13 -5.71
C ASP A 57 15.74 -6.76 -5.01
N ALA A 58 16.56 -5.79 -5.44
CA ALA A 58 16.52 -4.42 -4.94
C ALA A 58 15.22 -3.70 -5.33
N LEU A 59 14.78 -3.82 -6.60
CA LEU A 59 13.53 -3.24 -7.08
C LEU A 59 12.31 -3.83 -6.35
N GLN A 60 12.30 -5.15 -6.12
CA GLN A 60 11.23 -5.78 -5.36
C GLN A 60 11.15 -5.25 -3.92
N GLN A 61 12.29 -5.02 -3.27
CA GLN A 61 12.33 -4.43 -1.92
C GLN A 61 11.83 -3.00 -1.91
N GLN A 62 12.23 -2.17 -2.88
CA GLN A 62 11.73 -0.80 -3.01
C GLN A 62 10.22 -0.77 -3.22
N LEU A 63 9.69 -1.61 -4.12
CA LEU A 63 8.25 -1.70 -4.37
C LEU A 63 7.47 -2.11 -3.12
N LYS A 64 7.95 -3.08 -2.34
CA LYS A 64 7.35 -3.46 -1.05
C LYS A 64 7.37 -2.29 -0.07
N GLY A 65 8.48 -1.54 0.01
CA GLY A 65 8.59 -0.34 0.83
C GLY A 65 7.53 0.71 0.46
N VAL A 66 7.34 0.96 -0.83
CA VAL A 66 6.28 1.84 -1.35
C VAL A 66 4.92 1.32 -0.92
N ILE A 67 4.55 0.08 -1.26
CA ILE A 67 3.24 -0.51 -0.91
C ILE A 67 2.93 -0.37 0.58
N ASN A 68 3.90 -0.70 1.44
CA ASN A 68 3.75 -0.59 2.89
C ASN A 68 3.55 0.87 3.34
N SER A 69 4.27 1.81 2.73
CA SER A 69 4.11 3.24 3.02
C SER A 69 2.76 3.78 2.57
N LEU A 70 2.16 3.19 1.52
CA LEU A 70 0.86 3.61 1.02
C LEU A 70 -0.30 3.07 1.87
N GLY A 71 -0.11 2.09 2.77
CA GLY A 71 -1.21 1.54 3.59
C GLY A 71 -2.32 0.85 2.78
N SER A 72 -2.02 0.42 1.55
CA SER A 72 -3.00 -0.14 0.61
C SER A 72 -3.72 -1.41 1.07
N ASP A 73 -3.21 -2.05 2.14
CA ASP A 73 -3.75 -3.23 2.80
C ASP A 73 -4.76 -2.92 3.92
N GLU A 74 -4.91 -1.64 4.29
CA GLU A 74 -5.79 -1.19 5.37
C GLU A 74 -6.74 -0.07 4.90
N PRO A 75 -7.61 -0.34 3.90
CA PRO A 75 -8.47 0.68 3.33
C PRO A 75 -9.61 1.07 4.28
N ILE A 76 -10.11 2.30 4.13
CA ILE A 76 -11.43 2.70 4.61
C ILE A 76 -12.35 2.81 3.40
N THR A 77 -13.44 2.05 3.41
CA THR A 77 -14.55 2.27 2.49
C THR A 77 -15.64 3.02 3.24
N ALA A 78 -15.81 4.30 2.94
CA ALA A 78 -16.84 5.13 3.56
C ALA A 78 -18.01 5.35 2.63
N VAL A 79 -19.20 5.24 3.19
CA VAL A 79 -20.46 5.47 2.50
C VAL A 79 -21.20 6.57 3.24
N THR A 80 -21.36 7.71 2.56
CA THR A 80 -22.20 8.82 3.02
C THR A 80 -23.48 8.84 2.22
N THR A 81 -24.62 8.96 2.91
CA THR A 81 -25.93 9.16 2.31
C THR A 81 -26.55 10.43 2.85
N PHE A 82 -27.22 11.20 2.01
CA PHE A 82 -27.91 12.42 2.43
C PHE A 82 -29.14 12.71 1.58
N THR A 83 -30.06 13.50 2.12
CA THR A 83 -31.25 13.95 1.38
C THR A 83 -30.96 15.29 0.71
N ASP A 84 -31.22 15.37 -0.59
CA ASP A 84 -30.98 16.55 -1.41
C ASP A 84 -32.18 17.53 -1.38
N ASN A 85 -32.08 18.67 -2.06
CA ASN A 85 -33.13 19.69 -2.02
C ASN A 85 -34.44 19.28 -2.72
N SER A 86 -34.40 18.26 -3.59
CA SER A 86 -35.59 17.66 -4.19
C SER A 86 -36.24 16.60 -3.29
N GLY A 87 -35.59 16.23 -2.18
CA GLY A 87 -35.99 15.13 -1.32
C GLY A 87 -35.45 13.77 -1.76
N ALA A 88 -34.60 13.72 -2.79
CA ALA A 88 -33.97 12.48 -3.24
C ALA A 88 -32.83 12.08 -2.30
N THR A 89 -32.60 10.78 -2.15
CA THR A 89 -31.42 10.25 -1.44
C THR A 89 -30.23 10.24 -2.40
N ARG A 90 -29.13 10.84 -1.96
CA ARG A 90 -27.81 10.76 -2.60
C ARG A 90 -26.90 9.82 -1.83
N THR A 91 -25.92 9.25 -2.53
CA THR A 91 -24.95 8.33 -1.94
C THR A 91 -23.58 8.60 -2.54
N VAL A 92 -22.61 8.87 -1.67
CA VAL A 92 -21.20 9.02 -2.00
C VAL A 92 -20.47 7.82 -1.39
N THR A 93 -19.75 7.07 -2.23
CA THR A 93 -18.92 5.94 -1.78
C THR A 93 -17.47 6.22 -2.13
N GLY A 94 -16.62 6.33 -1.12
CA GLY A 94 -15.18 6.54 -1.27
C GLY A 94 -14.40 5.34 -0.75
N VAL A 95 -13.34 4.95 -1.47
CA VAL A 95 -12.38 3.94 -1.03
C VAL A 95 -11.02 4.60 -0.85
N TYR A 96 -10.63 4.76 0.39
CA TYR A 96 -9.45 5.51 0.79
C TYR A 96 -8.37 4.54 1.27
N LYS A 97 -7.16 4.67 0.73
CA LYS A 97 -6.10 3.68 0.91
C LYS A 97 -4.82 4.29 1.45
N PHE A 98 -4.56 5.54 1.10
CA PHE A 98 -3.29 6.17 1.35
C PHE A 98 -3.16 6.59 2.82
N LYS A 99 -2.02 6.30 3.42
CA LYS A 99 -1.61 6.83 4.72
C LYS A 99 -0.19 7.36 4.64
N SER A 100 0.15 8.26 5.54
CA SER A 100 1.53 8.67 5.82
C SER A 100 2.15 7.80 6.91
N THR A 101 3.48 7.81 6.99
CA THR A 101 4.24 7.05 7.99
C THR A 101 4.24 7.69 9.39
N GLY A 102 3.74 8.92 9.52
CA GLY A 102 3.71 9.67 10.78
C GLY A 102 2.31 9.85 11.35
N TYR A 103 2.22 10.70 12.37
CA TYR A 103 0.99 11.01 13.12
C TYR A 103 -0.14 11.62 12.26
N GLN A 104 0.20 12.15 11.08
CA GLN A 104 -0.72 12.92 10.23
C GLN A 104 -1.91 12.12 9.69
N THR A 105 -1.82 10.79 9.66
CA THR A 105 -2.89 9.92 9.13
C THR A 105 -3.18 8.70 10.00
N GLN A 106 -2.37 8.48 11.03
CA GLN A 106 -2.55 7.39 11.98
C GLN A 106 -1.77 7.68 13.26
N MET A 107 -2.41 7.52 14.41
CA MET A 107 -1.72 7.46 15.69
C MET A 107 -2.53 6.72 16.74
N ALA A 108 -1.82 6.13 17.69
CA ALA A 108 -2.37 5.73 18.97
C ALA A 108 -1.39 6.21 20.07
N ILE A 109 -1.71 7.33 20.71
CA ILE A 109 -0.87 7.95 21.74
C ILE A 109 -1.32 7.45 23.09
N LYS A 110 -0.40 6.83 23.86
CA LYS A 110 -0.71 6.34 25.20
C LYS A 110 -0.71 7.48 26.22
N ASN A 111 -1.82 7.63 26.93
CA ASN A 111 -2.00 8.58 28.01
C ASN A 111 -1.56 8.01 29.37
N SER A 112 -1.34 8.90 30.33
CA SER A 112 -0.89 8.53 31.69
C SER A 112 -1.92 7.71 32.48
N ASP A 113 -3.21 7.86 32.15
CA ASP A 113 -4.31 7.09 32.72
C ASP A 113 -4.52 5.71 32.07
N GLY A 114 -3.68 5.36 31.07
CA GLY A 114 -3.76 4.12 30.31
C GLY A 114 -4.76 4.12 29.17
N SER A 115 -5.44 5.25 28.90
CA SER A 115 -6.20 5.46 27.67
C SER A 115 -5.29 5.75 26.48
N TYR A 116 -5.88 5.74 25.29
CA TYR A 116 -5.19 6.00 24.04
C TYR A 116 -5.96 7.04 23.23
N ASP A 117 -5.29 8.10 22.80
CA ASP A 117 -5.81 8.99 21.77
C ASP A 117 -5.51 8.39 20.41
N ILE A 118 -6.56 8.03 19.69
CA ILE A 118 -6.52 7.31 18.43
C ILE A 118 -6.96 8.25 17.33
N TYR A 119 -6.16 8.33 16.26
CA TYR A 119 -6.50 8.99 15.01
C TYR A 119 -6.27 8.01 13.87
N ILE A 120 -7.24 7.92 12.97
CA ILE A 120 -7.17 7.07 11.79
C ILE A 120 -7.72 7.87 10.62
N GLN A 121 -6.91 8.07 9.60
CA GLN A 121 -7.30 8.71 8.35
C GLN A 121 -6.74 7.91 7.19
N ARG A 122 -7.53 7.76 6.14
CA ARG A 122 -7.07 7.28 4.85
C ARG A 122 -7.45 8.29 3.78
N LEU A 123 -6.51 8.55 2.87
CA LEU A 123 -6.67 9.48 1.77
C LEU A 123 -6.99 8.71 0.47
N SER A 124 -7.64 9.38 -0.49
CA SER A 124 -7.93 8.82 -1.81
C SER A 124 -6.68 8.77 -2.68
N ASP A 125 -5.79 9.75 -2.50
CA ASP A 125 -4.54 9.93 -3.22
C ASP A 125 -3.48 10.65 -2.36
N VAL A 126 -2.36 11.01 -2.98
CA VAL A 126 -1.23 11.69 -2.35
C VAL A 126 -1.43 13.20 -2.15
N LEU A 127 -2.43 13.79 -2.79
CA LEU A 127 -2.76 15.21 -2.66
C LEU A 127 -3.58 15.45 -1.38
N GLY A 128 -4.32 14.43 -0.92
CA GLY A 128 -5.02 14.46 0.35
C GLY A 128 -6.30 15.29 0.31
N GLU A 129 -6.87 15.51 -0.87
CA GLU A 129 -8.09 16.31 -1.06
C GLU A 129 -9.35 15.56 -0.62
N GLU A 130 -9.34 14.23 -0.69
CA GLU A 130 -10.46 13.39 -0.26
C GLU A 130 -9.98 12.34 0.74
N TYR A 131 -10.77 12.10 1.78
CA TYR A 131 -10.38 11.20 2.85
C TYR A 131 -11.58 10.75 3.70
N ALA A 132 -11.39 9.65 4.41
CA ALA A 132 -12.24 9.26 5.52
C ALA A 132 -11.40 9.17 6.79
N TRP A 133 -11.97 9.60 7.90
CA TRP A 133 -11.22 9.71 9.15
C TRP A 133 -12.08 9.58 10.39
N VAL A 134 -11.43 9.23 11.48
CA VAL A 134 -12.02 9.18 12.82
C VAL A 134 -10.93 9.44 13.85
N GLU A 135 -11.29 10.18 14.89
CA GLU A 135 -10.48 10.34 16.08
C GLU A 135 -11.32 10.07 17.32
N PHE A 136 -10.68 9.53 18.36
CA PHE A 136 -11.33 9.25 19.64
C PHE A 136 -10.31 8.90 20.72
N THR A 137 -10.66 9.15 21.98
CA THR A 137 -9.96 8.56 23.13
C THR A 137 -10.59 7.21 23.46
N TYR A 138 -9.77 6.16 23.59
CA TYR A 138 -10.20 4.81 23.95
C TYR A 138 -9.50 4.32 25.21
N ASN A 139 -10.28 3.81 26.17
CA ASN A 139 -9.73 3.13 27.34
C ASN A 139 -9.83 1.60 27.15
N PRO A 140 -8.70 0.87 26.97
CA PRO A 140 -8.73 -0.56 26.71
C PRO A 140 -9.29 -1.40 27.87
N ALA A 141 -9.19 -0.90 29.11
CA ALA A 141 -9.64 -1.61 30.31
C ALA A 141 -11.15 -1.48 30.52
N THR A 142 -11.72 -0.29 30.34
CA THR A 142 -13.16 -0.04 30.53
C THR A 142 -13.96 -0.16 29.24
N LYS A 143 -13.30 -0.19 28.08
CA LYS A 143 -13.90 -0.11 26.74
C LYS A 143 -14.62 1.21 26.47
N ALA A 144 -14.42 2.22 27.32
CA ALA A 144 -15.02 3.54 27.13
C ALA A 144 -14.39 4.26 25.93
N ILE A 145 -15.23 5.00 25.20
CA ILE A 145 -14.85 5.88 24.09
C ILE A 145 -15.34 7.29 24.44
N THR A 146 -14.46 8.27 24.31
CA THR A 146 -14.73 9.70 24.57
C THR A 146 -14.05 10.58 23.53
N ASN A 147 -14.41 11.88 23.47
CA ASN A 147 -13.78 12.88 22.60
C ASN A 147 -13.66 12.41 21.14
N TYR A 148 -14.78 11.99 20.55
CA TYR A 148 -14.78 11.34 19.26
C TYR A 148 -15.35 12.22 18.17
N ASP A 149 -14.59 12.39 17.10
CA ASP A 149 -14.92 13.17 15.91
C ASP A 149 -14.58 12.33 14.66
N GLY A 150 -15.13 12.70 13.51
CA GLY A 150 -14.79 12.01 12.27
C GLY A 150 -15.76 12.27 11.15
N GLY A 151 -15.52 11.64 10.01
CA GLY A 151 -16.31 11.89 8.82
C GLY A 151 -15.70 11.42 7.53
N GLN A 152 -16.23 11.99 6.46
CA GLN A 152 -15.79 11.76 5.08
C GLN A 152 -15.73 13.10 4.35
N GLN A 153 -14.65 13.33 3.62
CA GLN A 153 -14.47 14.41 2.67
C GLN A 153 -14.28 13.82 1.27
N TRP A 154 -14.93 14.40 0.28
CA TRP A 154 -14.81 14.04 -1.13
C TRP A 154 -14.64 15.31 -1.97
N SER A 155 -14.70 15.16 -3.29
CA SER A 155 -14.71 16.27 -4.23
C SER A 155 -15.58 15.85 -5.40
N ASP A 156 -16.68 16.56 -5.63
CA ASP A 156 -17.47 16.35 -6.82
C ASP A 156 -17.95 17.67 -7.44
N LEU A 157 -18.57 17.57 -8.62
CA LEU A 157 -19.14 18.72 -9.32
C LEU A 157 -20.63 18.78 -9.02
N ASP A 158 -20.98 18.97 -7.75
CA ASP A 158 -22.36 19.12 -7.31
C ASP A 158 -22.56 20.38 -6.43
N PRO A 159 -23.81 20.80 -6.18
CA PRO A 159 -24.10 22.03 -5.44
C PRO A 159 -24.09 21.86 -3.91
N TYR A 160 -23.79 20.67 -3.40
CA TYR A 160 -23.80 20.33 -1.98
C TYR A 160 -22.39 20.42 -1.40
N GLY A 161 -22.30 20.42 -0.07
CA GLY A 161 -21.01 20.38 0.59
C GLY A 161 -20.30 19.04 0.36
N ASP A 162 -19.02 19.10 0.05
CA ASP A 162 -18.14 17.95 -0.19
C ASP A 162 -17.65 17.25 1.10
N GLU A 163 -18.34 17.46 2.21
CA GLU A 163 -17.91 16.99 3.54
C GLU A 163 -19.11 16.57 4.38
N ALA A 164 -18.94 15.46 5.10
CA ALA A 164 -19.79 15.03 6.20
C ALA A 164 -18.94 14.89 7.48
N TYR A 165 -18.88 15.96 8.26
CA TYR A 165 -18.14 16.09 9.50
C TYR A 165 -19.06 15.99 10.73
N TYR A 166 -18.68 15.10 11.66
CA TYR A 166 -19.41 14.84 12.88
C TYR A 166 -18.49 15.09 14.08
N ASN A 167 -18.99 15.86 15.05
CA ASN A 167 -18.25 16.15 16.27
C ASN A 167 -19.12 15.84 17.50
N SER A 168 -18.58 15.05 18.44
CA SER A 168 -19.32 14.67 19.66
C SER A 168 -19.57 15.85 20.60
N SER A 169 -18.70 16.86 20.60
CA SER A 169 -18.86 18.12 21.34
C SER A 169 -19.99 19.00 20.77
N TYR A 170 -20.34 18.82 19.49
CA TYR A 170 -21.55 19.40 18.90
C TYR A 170 -22.79 18.53 19.11
N GLY A 171 -22.78 17.63 20.09
CA GLY A 171 -23.88 16.77 20.51
C GLY A 171 -25.13 17.54 20.96
N GLY A 172 -25.78 18.20 19.99
CA GLY A 172 -27.08 18.82 20.09
C GLY A 172 -28.17 17.88 19.56
N ALA A 173 -29.41 18.38 19.56
CA ALA A 173 -30.55 17.61 19.07
C ALA A 173 -30.29 17.07 17.65
N GLY A 174 -30.45 15.76 17.48
CA GLY A 174 -30.49 15.15 16.16
C GLY A 174 -29.18 14.53 15.64
N LEU A 175 -28.09 14.51 16.39
CA LEU A 175 -26.88 13.71 16.07
C LEU A 175 -26.93 12.35 16.78
N THR A 176 -26.74 11.26 16.04
CA THR A 176 -26.39 9.94 16.57
C THR A 176 -25.00 9.62 16.07
N PHE A 177 -24.04 9.43 16.97
CA PHE A 177 -22.65 9.18 16.59
C PHE A 177 -22.06 8.08 17.46
N ASN A 178 -21.73 6.96 16.82
CA ASN A 178 -21.21 5.76 17.44
C ASN A 178 -19.86 5.38 16.81
N VAL A 179 -18.86 5.21 17.68
CA VAL A 179 -17.63 4.50 17.36
C VAL A 179 -17.62 3.23 18.20
N THR A 180 -17.28 2.09 17.60
CA THR A 180 -17.13 0.82 18.29
C THR A 180 -15.77 0.24 17.98
N VAL A 181 -14.99 -0.07 19.01
CA VAL A 181 -13.72 -0.79 18.88
C VAL A 181 -13.96 -2.26 19.14
N ASP A 182 -13.94 -3.07 18.09
CA ASP A 182 -14.11 -4.52 18.17
C ASP A 182 -12.87 -5.17 18.81
N SER A 183 -11.68 -4.69 18.46
CA SER A 183 -10.41 -5.13 19.04
C SER A 183 -9.34 -4.04 18.98
N PHE A 184 -8.46 -3.98 19.98
CA PHE A 184 -7.27 -3.14 19.96
C PHE A 184 -6.15 -3.81 20.77
N ASN A 185 -5.04 -4.13 20.11
CA ASN A 185 -3.84 -4.66 20.73
C ASN A 185 -2.87 -3.50 21.03
N THR A 186 -2.76 -3.15 22.30
CA THR A 186 -1.94 -2.02 22.77
C THR A 186 -0.43 -2.22 22.60
N THR A 187 0.02 -3.45 22.32
CA THR A 187 1.43 -3.79 22.11
C THR A 187 1.81 -3.72 20.64
N THR A 188 0.96 -4.25 19.75
CA THR A 188 1.25 -4.29 18.32
C THR A 188 0.65 -3.12 17.54
N GLY A 189 -0.40 -2.48 18.08
CA GLY A 189 -1.18 -1.46 17.39
C GLY A 189 -2.26 -2.00 16.47
N ASP A 190 -2.45 -3.32 16.40
CA ASP A 190 -3.52 -3.92 15.59
C ASP A 190 -4.88 -3.50 16.15
N ILE A 191 -5.77 -2.99 15.29
CA ILE A 191 -7.08 -2.47 15.67
C ILE A 191 -8.15 -2.89 14.65
N SER A 192 -9.37 -3.11 15.14
CA SER A 192 -10.57 -3.27 14.33
C SER A 192 -11.70 -2.45 14.93
N MET A 193 -12.39 -1.66 14.11
CA MET A 193 -13.43 -0.75 14.58
C MET A 193 -14.50 -0.46 13.53
N LYS A 194 -15.61 0.11 14.01
CA LYS A 194 -16.76 0.58 13.22
C LYS A 194 -17.07 2.04 13.56
N PHE A 195 -17.31 2.82 12.52
CA PHE A 195 -17.78 4.20 12.59
C PHE A 195 -19.19 4.26 12.02
N ALA A 196 -20.11 4.90 12.74
CA ALA A 196 -21.46 5.18 12.27
C ALA A 196 -21.93 6.51 12.84
N ALA A 197 -22.17 7.49 11.98
CA ALA A 197 -22.76 8.77 12.35
C ALA A 197 -24.00 9.04 11.50
N SER A 198 -25.03 9.59 12.11
CA SER A 198 -26.24 10.02 11.42
C SER A 198 -26.83 11.26 12.05
N THR A 199 -27.47 12.07 11.23
CA THR A 199 -28.06 13.35 11.60
C THR A 199 -29.52 13.38 11.18
N THR A 200 -30.31 14.13 11.91
CA THR A 200 -31.69 14.47 11.56
C THR A 200 -31.78 15.92 11.12
N ALA A 201 -32.95 16.37 10.69
CA ALA A 201 -33.18 17.78 10.34
C ALA A 201 -32.95 18.76 11.50
N ALA A 202 -32.94 18.30 12.74
CA ALA A 202 -32.66 19.13 13.92
C ALA A 202 -31.16 19.44 14.09
N TYR A 203 -30.28 18.70 13.41
CA TYR A 203 -28.85 18.91 13.49
C TYR A 203 -28.42 19.99 12.50
N THR A 204 -27.92 21.10 13.05
CA THR A 204 -27.44 22.27 12.28
C THR A 204 -25.97 22.58 12.55
N GLY A 205 -25.26 21.69 13.25
CA GLY A 205 -23.83 21.81 13.52
C GLY A 205 -22.96 21.15 12.43
N GLY A 206 -21.66 21.44 12.43
CA GLY A 206 -20.68 20.82 11.54
C GLY A 206 -20.82 21.17 10.05
N ASN A 207 -19.89 20.66 9.25
CA ASN A 207 -19.95 20.71 7.79
C ASN A 207 -20.64 19.43 7.31
N ILE A 208 -21.90 19.53 6.91
CA ILE A 208 -22.65 18.42 6.32
C ILE A 208 -23.16 18.83 4.93
N PRO A 209 -23.34 17.87 3.99
CA PRO A 209 -23.56 18.20 2.58
C PRO A 209 -24.81 19.04 2.34
N ASN A 210 -25.87 18.77 3.10
CA ASN A 210 -27.12 19.52 3.06
C ASN A 210 -27.65 19.77 4.48
N ALA A 211 -27.21 20.86 5.09
CA ALA A 211 -27.56 21.21 6.47
C ALA A 211 -29.09 21.27 6.68
N GLY A 212 -29.56 20.74 7.81
CA GLY A 212 -31.00 20.63 8.11
C GLY A 212 -31.71 19.49 7.38
N LYS A 213 -30.97 18.59 6.71
CA LYS A 213 -31.48 17.34 6.15
C LYS A 213 -30.78 16.12 6.74
N PRO A 214 -31.44 14.94 6.77
CA PRO A 214 -30.79 13.73 7.23
C PRO A 214 -29.56 13.39 6.39
N THR A 215 -28.45 13.15 7.07
CA THR A 215 -27.16 12.72 6.51
C THR A 215 -26.62 11.59 7.38
N SER A 216 -26.02 10.55 6.80
CA SER A 216 -25.34 9.49 7.55
C SER A 216 -24.06 9.04 6.86
N THR A 217 -23.05 8.71 7.64
CA THR A 217 -21.76 8.19 7.17
C THR A 217 -21.40 6.96 7.96
N ASN A 218 -20.99 5.90 7.27
CA ASN A 218 -20.57 4.65 7.90
C ASN A 218 -19.29 4.12 7.25
N PHE A 219 -18.42 3.55 8.05
CA PHE A 219 -17.28 2.75 7.59
C PHE A 219 -16.77 1.81 8.67
N THR A 220 -15.96 0.85 8.25
CA THR A 220 -15.18 -0.01 9.15
C THR A 220 -13.71 0.18 8.86
N PHE A 221 -12.88 -0.02 9.87
CA PHE A 221 -11.43 -0.04 9.71
C PHE A 221 -10.85 -1.28 10.37
N THR A 222 -9.89 -1.92 9.71
CA THR A 222 -9.04 -2.96 10.29
C THR A 222 -7.64 -2.75 9.77
N GLY A 223 -6.68 -2.64 10.68
CA GLY A 223 -5.30 -2.35 10.33
C GLY A 223 -4.43 -2.20 11.56
N LYS A 224 -3.28 -1.59 11.39
CA LYS A 224 -2.25 -1.45 12.41
C LYS A 224 -1.83 0.01 12.55
N LEU A 225 -2.02 0.53 13.75
CA LEU A 225 -1.61 1.89 14.12
C LEU A 225 -0.20 1.88 14.72
N THR A 226 0.52 2.98 14.50
CA THR A 226 1.76 3.23 15.22
C THR A 226 1.42 3.67 16.65
N ILE A 227 1.96 2.94 17.64
CA ILE A 227 1.83 3.31 19.05
C ILE A 227 2.92 4.31 19.42
N PHE A 228 2.52 5.41 20.04
CA PHE A 228 3.41 6.48 20.47
C PHE A 228 3.30 6.69 21.98
N ASN A 229 4.43 7.01 22.62
CA ASN A 229 4.47 7.35 24.03
C ASN A 229 4.71 8.85 24.18
N ILE A 230 3.94 9.48 25.07
CA ILE A 230 4.25 10.83 25.54
C ILE A 230 5.42 10.68 26.51
N ASN A 231 6.60 11.19 26.14
CA ASN A 231 7.75 11.28 27.04
C ASN A 231 7.59 12.41 28.04
#